data_AF-A0A971BLS1-F1
#
_entry.id   AF-A0A971BLS1-F1
#
_cell.length_a   1.000
_cell.length_b   1.000
_cell.length_c   1.000
_cell.angle_alpha   90.00
_cell.angle_beta   90.00
_cell.angle_gamma   90.00
#
_symmetry.space_group_name_H-M   'P 1'
#
loop_
_entity.id
_entity.type
_entity.pdbx_description
1 polymer ?
#
loop_
_entity_poly.entity_id
_entity_poly.type
_entity_poly.pdbx_seq_one_letter_code
_entity_poly.pdbx_strand_id
1 'polypeptide(L)' 'DKMTLSFEEIKDILGFEIDHSFLNYKKELLELGFECKKISLKEKAIIFERRKEI' A
#
# COMPACT_ATOMS: atom_id res chain seq x y z
N ASP A 1 1.91 -5.21 13.20
CA ASP A 1 2.42 -5.88 11.98
C ASP A 1 2.71 -4.90 10.88
N LYS A 2 3.91 -5.00 10.32
CA LYS A 2 4.33 -4.31 9.10
C LYS A 2 4.32 -5.33 7.97
N MET A 3 3.71 -4.98 6.85
CA MET A 3 3.56 -5.83 5.68
C MET A 3 4.16 -5.10 4.50
N THR A 4 5.18 -5.68 3.89
CA THR A 4 5.81 -5.13 2.70
C THR A 4 5.24 -5.83 1.48
N LEU A 5 4.67 -5.08 0.55
CA LEU A 5 4.20 -5.62 -0.73
C LEU A 5 4.94 -4.93 -1.87
N SER A 6 5.26 -5.70 -2.91
CA SER A 6 5.84 -5.18 -4.14
C SER A 6 4.75 -4.59 -5.03
N PHE A 7 5.13 -3.73 -5.97
CA PHE A 7 4.17 -3.13 -6.91
C PHE A 7 3.45 -4.19 -7.74
N GLU A 8 4.13 -5.29 -8.06
CA GLU A 8 3.54 -6.44 -8.76
C GLU A 8 2.46 -7.13 -7.91
N GLU A 9 2.75 -7.44 -6.65
CA GLU A 9 1.78 -8.03 -5.72
C GLU A 9 0.55 -7.12 -5.55
N ILE A 10 0.78 -5.82 -5.40
CA ILE A 10 -0.32 -4.85 -5.25
C ILE A 10 -1.12 -4.76 -6.56
N LYS A 11 -0.46 -4.79 -7.71
CA LYS A 11 -1.11 -4.82 -9.02
C LYS A 11 -1.93 -6.10 -9.22
N ASP A 12 -1.46 -7.23 -8.71
CA ASP A 12 -2.19 -8.50 -8.78
C ASP A 12 -3.43 -8.48 -7.87
N ILE A 13 -3.29 -7.94 -6.66
CA ILE A 13 -4.40 -7.80 -5.68
C ILE A 13 -5.44 -6.77 -6.16
N LEU A 14 -4.99 -5.62 -6.65
CA LEU A 14 -5.86 -4.49 -7.00
C LEU A 14 -6.30 -4.50 -8.47
N GLY A 15 -5.59 -5.22 -9.34
CA GLY A 15 -5.90 -5.34 -10.76
C GLY A 15 -5.46 -4.15 -11.63
N PHE A 16 -4.77 -3.15 -11.07
CA PHE A 16 -4.24 -2.00 -11.82
C PHE A 16 -2.87 -1.56 -11.27
N GLU A 17 -2.14 -0.82 -12.09
CA GLU A 17 -0.76 -0.43 -11.81
C GLU A 17 -0.69 0.73 -10.79
N ILE A 18 0.27 0.65 -9.87
CA ILE A 18 0.53 1.70 -8.89
C ILE A 18 1.18 2.89 -9.60
N ASP A 19 0.37 3.88 -9.93
CA ASP A 19 0.83 5.13 -10.55
C ASP A 19 0.83 6.30 -9.55
N HIS A 20 1.15 7.51 -10.00
CA HIS A 20 1.10 8.75 -9.21
C HIS A 20 -0.26 8.97 -8.51
N SER A 21 -1.32 8.32 -9.00
CA SER A 21 -2.66 8.26 -8.37
C SER A 21 -2.72 7.47 -7.05
N PHE A 22 -1.61 6.87 -6.59
CA PHE A 22 -1.54 6.11 -5.34
C PHE A 22 -1.90 6.91 -4.08
N LEU A 23 -1.91 8.24 -4.15
CA LEU A 23 -2.43 9.10 -3.08
C LEU A 23 -3.91 8.83 -2.75
N ASN A 24 -4.73 8.45 -3.74
CA ASN A 24 -6.13 8.06 -3.49
C ASN A 24 -6.21 6.73 -2.73
N TYR A 25 -5.35 5.78 -3.06
CA TYR A 25 -5.26 4.49 -2.36
C TYR A 25 -4.89 4.62 -0.90
N LYS A 26 -4.08 5.62 -0.55
CA LYS A 26 -3.71 5.90 0.85
C LYS A 26 -4.93 6.15 1.74
N LYS A 27 -6.01 6.75 1.19
CA LYS A 27 -7.26 6.98 1.93
C LYS A 27 -8.06 5.68 2.09
N GLU A 28 -8.28 4.94 1.02
CA GLU A 28 -9.01 3.67 1.03
C GLU A 28 -8.35 2.65 1.97
N LEU A 29 -7.01 2.56 1.94
CA LEU A 29 -6.26 1.72 2.86
C LEU A 29 -6.49 2.13 4.31
N LEU A 30 -6.53 3.45 4.58
CA LEU A 30 -6.77 3.98 5.92
C LEU A 30 -8.14 3.52 6.45
N GLU A 31 -9.17 3.48 5.60
CA GLU A 31 -10.50 2.98 5.93
C GLU A 31 -10.52 1.45 6.17
N LEU A 32 -9.65 0.71 5.49
CA LEU A 32 -9.45 -0.72 5.73
C LEU A 32 -8.61 -1.04 6.97
N GLY A 33 -8.14 -0.02 7.71
CA GLY A 33 -7.26 -0.20 8.87
C GLY A 33 -5.80 -0.50 8.50
N PHE A 34 -5.35 -0.08 7.31
CA PHE A 34 -3.96 -0.20 6.87
C PHE A 34 -3.41 1.18 6.46
N GLU A 35 -2.21 1.51 6.90
CA GLU A 35 -1.56 2.77 6.55
C GLU A 35 -0.31 2.49 5.71
N CYS A 36 -0.20 3.10 4.54
CA CYS A 36 1.04 3.07 3.77
C CYS A 36 2.09 3.97 4.45
N LYS A 37 3.05 3.36 5.16
CA LYS A 37 4.15 4.05 5.85
C LYS A 37 5.22 4.56 4.90
N LYS A 38 5.65 3.73 3.95
CA LYS A 38 6.79 4.05 3.09
C LYS A 38 6.61 3.47 1.70
N ILE A 39 7.03 4.25 0.69
CA ILE A 39 7.01 3.84 -0.71
C ILE A 39 8.44 3.95 -1.22
N SER A 40 9.01 2.82 -1.64
CA SER A 40 10.29 2.75 -2.30
C SER A 40 10.04 2.52 -3.79
N LEU A 41 10.09 3.59 -4.60
CA LEU A 41 9.99 3.48 -6.06
C LEU A 41 11.19 2.73 -6.67
N LYS A 42 12.37 2.89 -6.06
CA LYS A 42 13.62 2.27 -6.53
C LYS A 42 13.60 0.74 -6.38
N GLU A 43 13.02 0.26 -5.28
CA GLU A 43 12.86 -1.18 -5.00
C GLU A 43 11.46 -1.69 -5.39
N LYS A 44 10.61 -0.82 -5.96
CA LYS A 44 9.20 -1.09 -6.29
C LYS A 44 8.47 -1.81 -5.16
N ALA A 45 8.64 -1.32 -3.94
CA ALA A 45 8.08 -1.91 -2.72
C ALA A 45 7.38 -0.86 -1.87
N ILE A 46 6.29 -1.25 -1.22
CA ILE A 46 5.49 -0.41 -0.33
C ILE A 46 5.37 -1.11 1.02
N ILE A 47 5.66 -0.35 2.07
CA ILE A 47 5.54 -0.80 3.46
C ILE A 47 4.20 -0.30 3.98
N PHE A 48 3.33 -1.26 4.27
CA PHE A 48 2.07 -1.05 4.96
C PHE A 48 2.23 -1.38 6.43
N GLU A 49 1.50 -0.66 7.25
CA GLU A 49 1.38 -0.92 8.67
C GLU A 49 -0.09 -1.12 8.98
N ARG A 50 -0.44 -2.25 9.59
CA ARG A 50 -1.81 -2.47 10.02
C ARG A 50 -2.07 -1.54 11.21
N ARG A 51 -2.99 -0.58 11.04
CA ARG A 51 -3.68 0.01 12.19
C ARG A 51 -4.60 -1.08 12.74
N LYS A 52 -4.12 -1.76 13.78
CA LYS A 52 -5.04 -2.40 14.71
C LYS A 52 -5.76 -1.25 15.42
N GLU A 53 -6.90 -0.85 14.88
CA GLU A 53 -7.90 -0.19 15.73
C GLU A 53 -8.37 -1.27 16.71
N ILE A 54 -8.18 -0.99 17.99
CA ILE A 54 -8.68 -1.75 19.14
C ILE A 54 -9.85 -0.96 19.70
#